data_AF-A0A962VHN4-F1
#
_entry.id   AF-A0A962VHN4-F1
#
_cell.length_a   1.000
_cell.length_b   1.000
_cell.length_c   1.000
_cell.angle_alpha   90.00
_cell.angle_beta   90.00
_cell.angle_gamma   90.00
#
_symmetry.space_group_name_H-M   'P 1'
#
loop_
_entity.id
_entity.type
_entity.pdbx_description
1 polymer ?
#
loop_
_entity_poly.entity_id
_entity_poly.type
_entity_poly.pdbx_seq_one_letter_code
_entity_poly.pdbx_strand_id
1 'polypeptide(L)'
;GKARGIATVRRTVSDQALQELHEAGVRGVRFNFVKRLVDFTPKDELLEIASRIKPLGWHVVIYFEAQDLPELWDFFTALPTTVVVDHMGRPDVSKPVDGPEFELFLNFMRQHPNVWSKVSCPERLSASGPPALNGEQHAYRDVVPFARHVVEAFPDRVLWGTDWPHPNLKNHMPDDGLLVDFIPHIATTPELQQKLLVDNPMRLYWPEE
;
A
#
# COMPACT_ATOMS: atom_id res chain seq x y z
N GLY A 1 18.35 6.84 11.22
CA GLY A 1 17.30 7.15 12.23
C GLY A 1 16.26 6.05 12.21
N LYS A 2 15.28 6.06 13.13
CA LYS A 2 14.26 4.98 13.26
C LYS A 2 13.04 5.15 12.35
N ALA A 3 13.03 6.16 11.48
CA ALA A 3 11.90 6.45 10.59
C ALA A 3 12.37 6.87 9.20
N ARG A 4 11.50 6.62 8.22
CA ARG A 4 11.59 7.02 6.82
C ARG A 4 10.23 7.56 6.38
N GLY A 5 10.23 8.39 5.34
CA GLY A 5 9.04 9.13 4.90
C GLY A 5 8.62 8.84 3.47
N ILE A 6 7.35 9.12 3.19
CA ILE A 6 6.80 9.28 1.85
C ILE A 6 6.22 10.69 1.76
N ALA A 7 6.57 11.42 0.72
CA ALA A 7 6.14 12.81 0.53
C ALA A 7 4.99 12.93 -0.48
N THR A 8 4.23 14.02 -0.38
CA THR A 8 3.44 14.53 -1.49
C THR A 8 4.13 15.78 -1.99
N VAL A 9 4.46 15.83 -3.28
CA VAL A 9 5.17 16.95 -3.89
C VAL A 9 4.37 17.51 -5.06
N ARG A 10 4.54 18.80 -5.35
CA ARG A 10 3.99 19.45 -6.54
C ARG A 10 4.92 19.21 -7.73
N ARG A 11 4.41 19.31 -8.96
CA ARG A 11 5.22 19.29 -10.19
C ARG A 11 6.41 20.26 -10.13
N THR A 12 6.20 21.43 -9.53
CA THR A 12 7.19 22.51 -9.41
C THR A 12 8.28 22.27 -8.35
N VAL A 13 8.31 21.11 -7.68
CA VAL A 13 9.39 20.76 -6.74
C VAL A 13 10.73 20.83 -7.46
N SER A 14 11.76 21.42 -6.84
CA SER A 14 13.11 21.48 -7.42
C SER A 14 13.89 20.20 -7.12
N ASP A 15 14.93 19.90 -7.91
CA ASP A 15 15.80 18.75 -7.63
C ASP A 15 16.53 18.93 -6.28
N GLN A 16 16.91 20.17 -5.95
CA GLN A 16 17.47 20.53 -4.65
C GLN A 16 16.52 20.15 -3.50
N ALA A 17 15.23 20.48 -3.61
CA ALA A 17 14.24 20.13 -2.60
C ALA A 17 14.00 18.61 -2.51
N LEU A 18 14.05 17.88 -3.63
CA LEU A 18 14.00 16.41 -3.62
C LEU A 18 15.21 15.82 -2.88
N GLN A 19 16.40 16.40 -3.08
CA GLN A 19 17.62 15.99 -2.40
C GLN A 19 17.54 16.28 -0.89
N GLU A 20 17.06 17.45 -0.49
CA GLU A 20 16.83 17.80 0.91
C GLU A 20 15.84 16.83 1.58
N LEU A 21 14.77 16.44 0.88
CA LEU A 21 13.84 15.42 1.36
C LEU A 21 14.52 14.04 1.49
N HIS A 22 15.40 13.68 0.55
CA HIS A 22 16.14 12.42 0.60
C HIS A 22 17.07 12.37 1.82
N GLU A 23 17.79 13.45 2.08
CA GLU A 23 18.67 13.61 3.25
C GLU A 23 17.87 13.59 4.56
N ALA A 24 16.65 14.14 4.56
CA ALA A 24 15.72 14.05 5.68
C ALA A 24 15.10 12.65 5.89
N GLY A 25 15.38 11.68 5.00
CA GLY A 25 14.93 10.30 5.12
C GLY A 25 13.67 9.95 4.34
N VAL A 26 13.22 10.81 3.42
CA VAL A 26 12.16 10.44 2.46
C VAL A 26 12.72 9.44 1.45
N ARG A 27 11.89 8.46 1.06
CA ARG A 27 12.23 7.37 0.12
C ARG A 27 11.22 7.19 -1.01
N GLY A 28 10.26 8.09 -1.12
CA GLY A 28 9.24 7.98 -2.16
C GLY A 28 8.22 9.09 -2.13
N VAL A 29 7.34 9.05 -3.12
CA VAL A 29 6.19 9.95 -3.24
C VAL A 29 4.88 9.17 -3.22
N ARG A 30 3.78 9.82 -2.85
CA ARG A 30 2.43 9.21 -2.90
C ARG A 30 1.54 9.89 -3.93
N PHE A 31 0.96 9.10 -4.81
CA PHE A 31 -0.08 9.52 -5.75
C PHE A 31 -1.43 8.93 -5.32
N ASN A 32 -2.41 9.80 -5.11
CA ASN A 32 -3.75 9.41 -4.71
C ASN A 32 -4.69 9.60 -5.90
N PHE A 33 -5.50 8.58 -6.20
CA PHE A 33 -6.48 8.54 -7.29
C PHE A 33 -7.90 8.37 -6.76
N VAL A 34 -8.08 8.28 -5.44
CA VAL A 34 -9.40 8.21 -4.84
C VAL A 34 -10.09 9.57 -4.98
N LYS A 35 -11.01 9.67 -5.94
CA LYS A 35 -11.68 10.91 -6.39
C LYS A 35 -12.33 11.75 -5.27
N ARG A 36 -12.71 11.12 -4.15
CA ARG A 36 -13.28 11.81 -2.98
C ARG A 36 -12.24 12.45 -2.04
N LEU A 37 -10.95 12.20 -2.26
CA LEU A 37 -9.85 12.65 -1.38
C LEU A 37 -8.97 13.72 -2.02
N VAL A 38 -8.87 13.76 -3.35
CA VAL A 38 -7.99 14.68 -4.07
C VAL A 38 -8.59 15.08 -5.41
N ASP A 39 -8.20 16.27 -5.87
CA ASP A 39 -8.47 16.74 -7.22
C ASP A 39 -7.60 16.00 -8.25
N PHE A 40 -8.07 15.97 -9.50
CA PHE A 40 -7.37 15.33 -10.61
C PHE A 40 -5.99 15.97 -10.84
N THR A 41 -4.94 15.16 -10.82
CA THR A 41 -3.60 15.54 -11.26
C THR A 41 -3.30 14.87 -12.61
N PRO A 42 -2.87 15.60 -13.64
CA PRO A 42 -2.57 15.01 -14.94
C PRO A 42 -1.48 13.92 -14.86
N LYS A 43 -1.68 12.82 -15.60
CA LYS A 43 -0.79 11.64 -15.58
C LYS A 43 0.64 11.97 -16.05
N ASP A 44 0.80 12.90 -16.98
CA ASP A 44 2.10 13.38 -17.47
C ASP A 44 2.92 14.08 -16.37
N GLU A 45 2.27 14.88 -15.51
CA GLU A 45 2.93 15.50 -14.36
C GLU A 45 3.43 14.45 -13.35
N LEU A 46 2.63 13.43 -13.09
CA LEU A 46 3.00 12.34 -12.19
C LEU A 46 4.15 11.48 -12.76
N LEU A 47 4.17 11.24 -14.08
CA LEU A 47 5.27 10.57 -14.77
C LEU A 47 6.57 11.39 -14.72
N GLU A 48 6.47 12.72 -14.87
CA GLU A 48 7.62 13.63 -14.74
C GLU A 48 8.23 13.54 -13.33
N ILE A 49 7.40 13.59 -12.29
CA ILE A 49 7.83 13.41 -10.89
C ILE A 49 8.47 12.03 -10.70
N ALA A 50 7.81 10.96 -11.16
CA ALA A 50 8.30 9.60 -11.02
C ALA A 50 9.66 9.38 -11.71
N SER A 51 9.87 10.04 -12.85
CA SER A 51 11.14 10.01 -13.59
C SER A 51 12.26 10.71 -12.83
N ARG A 52 11.96 11.83 -12.16
CA ARG A 52 12.93 12.62 -11.39
C ARG A 52 13.35 11.96 -10.07
N ILE A 53 12.47 11.19 -9.44
CA ILE A 53 12.80 10.49 -8.19
C ILE A 53 13.51 9.14 -8.44
N LYS A 54 13.41 8.56 -9.64
CA LYS A 54 14.05 7.28 -9.98
C LYS A 54 15.56 7.25 -9.70
N PRO A 55 16.36 8.26 -10.09
CA PRO A 55 17.80 8.27 -9.79
C PRO A 55 18.13 8.30 -8.28
N LEU A 56 17.18 8.73 -7.44
CA LEU A 56 17.32 8.73 -5.98
C LEU A 56 17.05 7.35 -5.35
N GLY A 57 16.70 6.34 -6.15
CA GLY A 57 16.29 5.02 -5.68
C GLY A 57 14.91 5.01 -5.01
N TRP A 58 14.12 6.06 -5.19
CA TRP A 58 12.81 6.21 -4.57
C TRP A 58 11.72 5.39 -5.27
N HIS A 59 10.64 5.11 -4.55
CA HIS A 59 9.42 4.45 -5.07
C HIS A 59 8.20 5.36 -5.09
N VAL A 60 7.18 4.94 -5.82
CA VAL A 60 5.86 5.58 -5.85
C VAL A 60 4.88 4.72 -5.05
N VAL A 61 4.18 5.34 -4.11
CA VAL A 61 3.01 4.76 -3.44
C VAL A 61 1.77 5.20 -4.19
N ILE A 62 0.92 4.26 -4.62
CA ILE A 62 -0.35 4.56 -5.30
C ILE A 62 -1.55 4.13 -4.44
N TYR A 63 -2.60 4.96 -4.46
CA TYR A 63 -3.85 4.67 -3.79
C TYR A 63 -5.03 4.90 -4.73
N PHE A 64 -5.86 3.88 -4.96
CA PHE A 64 -6.99 3.89 -5.91
C PHE A 64 -8.11 2.95 -5.41
N GLU A 65 -9.28 2.99 -6.04
CA GLU A 65 -10.38 2.03 -5.80
C GLU A 65 -10.30 0.89 -6.85
N ALA A 66 -10.52 -0.38 -6.48
CA ALA A 66 -10.30 -1.54 -7.35
C ALA A 66 -10.91 -1.42 -8.77
N GLN A 67 -12.12 -0.85 -8.85
CA GLN A 67 -12.85 -0.61 -10.11
C GLN A 67 -12.13 0.31 -11.10
N ASP A 68 -11.21 1.16 -10.63
CA ASP A 68 -10.47 2.13 -11.46
C ASP A 68 -9.18 1.51 -12.02
N LEU A 69 -8.77 0.31 -11.56
CA LEU A 69 -7.53 -0.35 -12.01
C LEU A 69 -7.46 -0.56 -13.53
N PRO A 70 -8.53 -1.00 -14.24
CA PRO A 70 -8.48 -1.13 -15.70
C PRO A 70 -8.10 0.17 -16.43
N GLU A 71 -8.59 1.33 -15.97
CA GLU A 71 -8.30 2.63 -16.57
C GLU A 71 -6.91 3.18 -16.18
N LEU A 72 -6.39 2.74 -15.03
CA LEU A 72 -5.09 3.17 -14.50
C LEU A 72 -3.94 2.22 -14.87
N TRP A 73 -4.24 1.04 -15.42
CA TRP A 73 -3.27 -0.01 -15.73
C TRP A 73 -2.08 0.50 -16.54
N ASP A 74 -2.31 1.09 -17.71
CA ASP A 74 -1.25 1.57 -18.60
C ASP A 74 -0.39 2.64 -17.94
N PHE A 75 -0.98 3.47 -17.09
CA PHE A 75 -0.25 4.50 -16.36
C PHE A 75 0.62 3.88 -15.26
N PHE A 76 0.06 2.99 -14.43
CA PHE A 76 0.81 2.35 -13.35
C PHE A 76 1.96 1.49 -13.87
N THR A 77 1.76 0.81 -14.99
CA THR A 77 2.80 -0.04 -15.62
C THR A 77 3.87 0.78 -16.35
N ALA A 78 3.58 2.02 -16.73
CA ALA A 78 4.55 2.96 -17.28
C ALA A 78 5.43 3.65 -16.22
N LEU A 79 5.10 3.56 -14.92
CA LEU A 79 5.91 4.18 -13.86
C LEU A 79 7.31 3.55 -13.83
N PRO A 80 8.38 4.36 -13.86
CA PRO A 80 9.73 3.84 -14.05
C PRO A 80 10.42 3.42 -12.74
N THR A 81 9.66 3.28 -11.65
CA THR A 81 10.13 2.99 -10.28
C THR A 81 9.43 1.75 -9.71
N THR A 82 9.81 1.34 -8.50
CA THR A 82 8.96 0.44 -7.69
C THR A 82 7.62 1.12 -7.40
N VAL A 83 6.54 0.36 -7.53
CA VAL A 83 5.17 0.83 -7.27
C VAL A 83 4.61 0.09 -6.07
N VAL A 84 4.25 0.80 -5.02
CA VAL A 84 3.65 0.23 -3.81
C VAL A 84 2.16 0.57 -3.79
N VAL A 85 1.31 -0.44 -3.83
CA VAL A 85 -0.14 -0.29 -3.80
C VAL A 85 -0.63 -0.23 -2.35
N ASP A 86 -1.32 0.85 -1.98
CA ASP A 86 -1.96 0.96 -0.69
C ASP A 86 -3.18 0.02 -0.58
N HIS A 87 -3.26 -0.69 0.55
CA HIS A 87 -4.41 -1.48 0.99
C HIS A 87 -4.93 -2.47 -0.08
N MET A 88 -4.00 -3.18 -0.74
CA MET A 88 -4.28 -4.17 -1.79
C MET A 88 -5.11 -3.63 -2.98
N GLY A 89 -5.11 -2.32 -3.22
CA GLY A 89 -5.94 -1.71 -4.25
C GLY A 89 -7.43 -1.71 -3.90
N ARG A 90 -7.76 -1.80 -2.60
CA ARG A 90 -9.12 -1.78 -2.04
C ARG A 90 -10.06 -2.82 -2.67
N PRO A 91 -9.79 -4.13 -2.50
CA PRO A 91 -10.67 -5.17 -3.02
C PRO A 91 -12.09 -5.05 -2.45
N ASP A 92 -13.08 -5.40 -3.27
CA ASP A 92 -14.44 -5.61 -2.79
C ASP A 92 -14.52 -6.95 -2.06
N VAL A 93 -14.44 -6.92 -0.72
CA VAL A 93 -14.44 -8.12 0.12
C VAL A 93 -15.80 -8.82 0.21
N SER A 94 -16.86 -8.25 -0.41
CA SER A 94 -18.14 -8.95 -0.59
C SER A 94 -18.11 -9.96 -1.75
N LYS A 95 -17.05 -9.92 -2.59
CA LYS A 95 -16.83 -10.82 -3.72
C LYS A 95 -15.96 -12.02 -3.31
N PRO A 96 -15.92 -13.09 -4.13
CA PRO A 96 -14.97 -14.18 -3.93
C PRO A 96 -13.52 -13.70 -4.05
N VAL A 97 -12.62 -14.26 -3.23
CA VAL A 97 -11.18 -13.97 -3.29
C VAL A 97 -10.54 -14.42 -4.61
N ASP A 98 -11.12 -15.42 -5.27
CA ASP A 98 -10.74 -15.91 -6.60
C ASP A 98 -11.61 -15.32 -7.73
N GLY A 99 -12.35 -14.24 -7.43
CA GLY A 99 -13.18 -13.53 -8.39
C GLY A 99 -12.36 -12.72 -9.40
N PRO A 100 -12.95 -12.40 -10.57
CA PRO A 100 -12.24 -11.71 -11.65
C PRO A 100 -11.75 -10.31 -11.27
N GLU A 101 -12.46 -9.61 -10.38
CA GLU A 101 -12.08 -8.27 -9.94
C GLU A 101 -10.77 -8.27 -9.13
N PHE A 102 -10.63 -9.19 -8.17
CA PHE A 102 -9.38 -9.29 -7.39
C PHE A 102 -8.25 -9.96 -8.18
N GLU A 103 -8.59 -10.91 -9.05
CA GLU A 103 -7.60 -11.54 -9.93
C GLU A 103 -6.95 -10.52 -10.89
N LEU A 104 -7.62 -9.44 -11.26
CA LEU A 104 -6.98 -8.34 -12.00
C LEU A 104 -5.83 -7.70 -11.20
N PHE A 105 -6.03 -7.46 -9.91
CA PHE A 105 -4.97 -6.94 -9.03
C PHE A 105 -3.83 -7.95 -8.84
N LEU A 106 -4.15 -9.24 -8.68
CA LEU A 106 -3.14 -10.29 -8.60
C LEU A 106 -2.34 -10.41 -9.91
N ASN A 107 -3.00 -10.28 -11.07
CA ASN A 107 -2.34 -10.21 -12.36
C ASN A 107 -1.43 -8.99 -12.48
N PHE A 108 -1.86 -7.83 -11.98
CA PHE A 108 -1.01 -6.63 -11.95
C PHE A 108 0.29 -6.90 -11.17
N MET A 109 0.21 -7.50 -9.98
CA MET A 109 1.41 -7.87 -9.22
C MET A 109 2.24 -8.98 -9.90
N ARG A 110 1.60 -9.96 -10.53
CA ARG A 110 2.26 -11.12 -11.15
C ARG A 110 3.02 -10.74 -12.42
N GLN A 111 2.45 -9.88 -13.26
CA GLN A 111 3.05 -9.47 -14.52
C GLN A 111 4.14 -8.39 -14.34
N HIS A 112 4.10 -7.65 -13.23
CA HIS A 112 5.00 -6.52 -12.99
C HIS A 112 5.81 -6.74 -11.70
N PRO A 113 7.08 -7.21 -11.80
CA PRO A 113 7.90 -7.56 -10.63
C PRO A 113 8.25 -6.35 -9.74
N ASN A 114 8.14 -5.14 -10.26
CA ASN A 114 8.32 -3.89 -9.53
C ASN A 114 7.08 -3.45 -8.72
N VAL A 115 5.97 -4.20 -8.78
CA VAL A 115 4.75 -3.88 -8.03
C VAL A 115 4.74 -4.62 -6.69
N TRP A 116 4.45 -3.87 -5.63
CA TRP A 116 4.37 -4.29 -4.24
C TRP A 116 3.01 -3.90 -3.66
N SER A 117 2.63 -4.48 -2.53
CA SER A 117 1.35 -4.18 -1.88
C SER A 117 1.48 -4.01 -0.37
N LYS A 118 0.73 -3.05 0.17
CA LYS A 118 0.44 -3.00 1.59
C LYS A 118 -0.81 -3.83 1.87
N VAL A 119 -0.68 -4.85 2.72
CA VAL A 119 -1.77 -5.70 3.21
C VAL A 119 -2.31 -5.16 4.53
N SER A 120 -2.75 -3.89 4.51
CA SER A 120 -3.21 -3.13 5.67
C SER A 120 -4.66 -2.65 5.54
N CYS A 121 -5.13 -1.93 6.57
CA CYS A 121 -6.44 -1.29 6.64
C CYS A 121 -7.67 -2.21 6.60
N PRO A 122 -7.70 -3.35 7.34
CA PRO A 122 -8.89 -4.19 7.36
C PRO A 122 -10.13 -3.44 7.88
N GLU A 123 -9.96 -2.45 8.74
CA GLU A 123 -11.03 -1.57 9.23
C GLU A 123 -11.67 -0.67 8.17
N ARG A 124 -11.00 -0.48 7.02
CA ARG A 124 -11.49 0.29 5.87
C ARG A 124 -12.07 -0.58 4.76
N LEU A 125 -11.76 -1.87 4.78
CA LEU A 125 -12.09 -2.83 3.73
C LEU A 125 -13.22 -3.76 4.16
N SER A 126 -13.29 -4.12 5.44
CA SER A 126 -14.33 -4.97 6.00
C SER A 126 -15.72 -4.43 5.69
N ALA A 127 -16.57 -5.29 5.13
CA ALA A 127 -17.96 -5.01 4.85
C ALA A 127 -18.89 -5.58 5.94
N SER A 128 -18.46 -6.65 6.60
CA SER A 128 -19.29 -7.49 7.46
C SER A 128 -18.62 -7.91 8.77
N GLY A 129 -17.29 -7.86 8.86
CA GLY A 129 -16.56 -8.16 10.09
C GLY A 129 -16.84 -7.14 11.21
N PRO A 130 -16.88 -7.58 12.48
CA PRO A 130 -17.08 -6.68 13.61
C PRO A 130 -15.89 -5.71 13.74
N PRO A 131 -16.10 -4.50 14.30
CA PRO A 131 -15.02 -3.56 14.54
C PRO A 131 -14.05 -4.07 15.62
N ALA A 132 -12.77 -3.77 15.47
CA ALA A 132 -11.71 -4.02 16.44
C ALA A 132 -11.87 -3.09 17.66
N LEU A 133 -12.83 -3.41 18.52
CA LEU A 133 -13.18 -2.67 19.73
C LEU A 133 -13.42 -3.66 20.87
N ASN A 134 -13.25 -3.19 22.11
CA ASN A 134 -13.66 -3.91 23.32
C ASN A 134 -13.12 -5.35 23.41
N GLY A 135 -11.91 -5.61 22.90
CA GLY A 135 -11.28 -6.93 22.91
C GLY A 135 -11.75 -7.91 21.84
N GLU A 136 -12.42 -7.46 20.77
CA GLU A 136 -12.85 -8.32 19.65
C GLU A 136 -11.65 -8.90 18.87
N GLN A 137 -11.37 -10.19 19.09
CA GLN A 137 -10.23 -10.90 18.47
C GLN A 137 -10.53 -11.41 17.05
N HIS A 138 -11.78 -11.33 16.61
CA HIS A 138 -12.22 -11.73 15.27
C HIS A 138 -12.72 -10.55 14.44
N ALA A 139 -12.16 -9.36 14.66
CA ALA A 139 -12.44 -8.18 13.85
C ALA A 139 -12.06 -8.39 12.37
N TYR A 140 -12.89 -7.85 11.47
CA TYR A 140 -12.59 -7.73 10.03
C TYR A 140 -12.19 -9.02 9.29
N ARG A 141 -12.71 -10.18 9.72
CA ARG A 141 -12.30 -11.50 9.19
C ARG A 141 -12.58 -11.72 7.71
N ASP A 142 -13.54 -11.00 7.15
CA ASP A 142 -13.85 -10.99 5.72
C ASP A 142 -12.70 -10.43 4.86
N VAL A 143 -11.77 -9.68 5.44
CA VAL A 143 -10.57 -9.18 4.74
C VAL A 143 -9.43 -10.21 4.73
N VAL A 144 -9.40 -11.14 5.69
CA VAL A 144 -8.29 -12.10 5.87
C VAL A 144 -8.01 -12.93 4.62
N PRO A 145 -9.00 -13.52 3.91
CA PRO A 145 -8.74 -14.32 2.71
C PRO A 145 -7.97 -13.55 1.64
N PHE A 146 -8.32 -12.28 1.40
CA PHE A 146 -7.68 -11.41 0.42
C PHE A 146 -6.24 -11.07 0.81
N ALA A 147 -6.04 -10.61 2.04
CA ALA A 147 -4.73 -10.22 2.54
C ALA A 147 -3.77 -11.41 2.63
N ARG A 148 -4.25 -12.57 3.11
CA ARG A 148 -3.47 -13.81 3.14
C ARG A 148 -3.06 -14.26 1.74
N HIS A 149 -3.99 -14.21 0.77
CA HIS A 149 -3.69 -14.59 -0.61
C HIS A 149 -2.54 -13.76 -1.20
N VAL A 150 -2.54 -12.44 -0.95
CA VAL A 150 -1.46 -11.54 -1.41
C VAL A 150 -0.14 -11.84 -0.70
N VAL A 151 -0.16 -12.08 0.62
CA VAL A 151 1.04 -12.44 1.40
C VAL A 151 1.66 -13.76 0.91
N GLU A 152 0.84 -14.79 0.69
CA GLU A 152 1.30 -16.11 0.28
C GLU A 152 1.77 -16.13 -1.18
N ALA A 153 1.09 -15.40 -2.07
CA ALA A 153 1.45 -15.33 -3.50
C ALA A 153 2.68 -14.44 -3.77
N PHE A 154 2.89 -13.39 -2.96
CA PHE A 154 3.94 -12.40 -3.18
C PHE A 154 4.74 -12.09 -1.89
N PRO A 155 5.29 -13.09 -1.20
CA PRO A 155 5.86 -12.93 0.14
C PRO A 155 7.03 -11.94 0.19
N ASP A 156 7.75 -11.77 -0.92
CA ASP A 156 8.85 -10.82 -1.04
C ASP A 156 8.42 -9.43 -1.52
N ARG A 157 7.13 -9.13 -1.67
CA ARG A 157 6.65 -7.84 -2.19
C ARG A 157 5.45 -7.28 -1.43
N VAL A 158 5.36 -7.64 -0.15
CA VAL A 158 4.30 -7.20 0.76
C VAL A 158 4.83 -6.43 1.95
N LEU A 159 4.05 -5.45 2.39
CA LEU A 159 4.33 -4.58 3.52
C LEU A 159 3.09 -4.52 4.44
N TRP A 160 3.30 -4.17 5.70
CA TRP A 160 2.22 -3.92 6.66
C TRP A 160 2.42 -2.60 7.39
N GLY A 161 1.33 -2.00 7.86
CA GLY A 161 1.32 -0.81 8.71
C GLY A 161 -0.08 -0.57 9.26
N THR A 162 -0.20 0.11 10.39
CA THR A 162 -1.49 0.36 11.06
C THR A 162 -2.39 1.34 10.32
N ASP A 163 -1.81 2.24 9.52
CA ASP A 163 -2.51 3.42 8.96
C ASP A 163 -3.01 4.41 10.02
N TRP A 164 -2.46 4.34 11.24
CA TRP A 164 -2.67 5.35 12.28
C TRP A 164 -2.28 6.75 11.75
N PRO A 165 -3.08 7.81 12.00
CA PRO A 165 -4.21 7.89 12.93
C PRO A 165 -5.59 7.61 12.30
N HIS A 166 -5.67 6.67 11.36
CA HIS A 166 -6.90 6.25 10.66
C HIS A 166 -7.70 7.42 10.05
N PRO A 167 -7.07 8.28 9.23
CA PRO A 167 -7.72 9.47 8.69
C PRO A 167 -9.02 9.14 7.94
N ASN A 168 -10.05 9.97 8.11
CA ASN A 168 -11.36 9.84 7.47
C ASN A 168 -12.15 8.55 7.80
N LEU A 169 -11.73 7.76 8.80
CA LEU A 169 -12.55 6.68 9.32
C LEU A 169 -13.63 7.28 10.24
N LYS A 170 -14.91 7.17 9.85
CA LYS A 170 -16.01 7.87 10.53
C LYS A 170 -16.83 6.99 11.47
N ASN A 171 -16.88 5.67 11.20
CA ASN A 171 -17.79 4.78 11.89
C ASN A 171 -17.27 4.38 13.29
N HIS A 172 -15.97 4.18 13.41
CA HIS A 172 -15.28 3.81 14.65
C HIS A 172 -13.80 4.17 14.56
N MET A 173 -13.11 4.26 15.69
CA MET A 173 -11.64 4.26 15.76
C MET A 173 -11.21 2.87 16.20
N PRO A 174 -10.43 2.10 15.42
CA PRO A 174 -10.01 0.76 15.83
C PRO A 174 -9.04 0.84 17.01
N ASP A 175 -9.02 -0.21 17.82
CA ASP A 175 -7.92 -0.48 18.73
C ASP A 175 -6.71 -0.95 17.91
N ASP A 176 -5.62 -0.17 17.93
CA ASP A 176 -4.38 -0.49 17.21
C ASP A 176 -3.76 -1.83 17.64
N GLY A 177 -3.94 -2.23 18.91
CA GLY A 177 -3.45 -3.52 19.41
C GLY A 177 -4.16 -4.70 18.74
N LEU A 178 -5.48 -4.60 18.61
CA LEU A 178 -6.28 -5.60 17.88
C LEU A 178 -5.98 -5.59 16.37
N LEU A 179 -5.58 -4.45 15.80
CA LEU A 179 -5.08 -4.41 14.42
C LEU A 179 -3.72 -5.10 14.27
N VAL A 180 -2.81 -4.99 15.25
CA VAL A 180 -1.55 -5.75 15.24
C VAL A 180 -1.83 -7.25 15.32
N ASP A 181 -2.81 -7.67 16.13
CA ASP A 181 -3.26 -9.06 16.23
C ASP A 181 -3.85 -9.61 14.91
N PHE A 182 -4.13 -8.76 13.91
CA PHE A 182 -4.52 -9.17 12.56
C PHE A 182 -3.37 -9.86 11.79
N ILE A 183 -2.12 -9.49 12.06
CA ILE A 183 -0.92 -9.95 11.33
C ILE A 183 -0.82 -11.49 11.26
N PRO A 184 -0.87 -12.26 12.36
CA PRO A 184 -0.74 -13.72 12.31
C PRO A 184 -1.86 -14.40 11.50
N HIS A 185 -2.95 -13.69 11.20
CA HIS A 185 -4.01 -14.22 10.35
C HIS A 185 -3.71 -14.10 8.86
N ILE A 186 -2.86 -13.17 8.45
CA ILE A 186 -2.50 -12.98 7.04
C ILE A 186 -1.08 -13.47 6.72
N ALA A 187 -0.17 -13.45 7.70
CA ALA A 187 1.17 -14.01 7.63
C ALA A 187 1.27 -15.15 8.67
N THR A 188 0.94 -16.36 8.23
CA THR A 188 0.66 -17.52 9.09
C THR A 188 1.90 -18.25 9.60
N THR A 189 3.08 -17.89 9.11
CA THR A 189 4.34 -18.47 9.56
C THR A 189 5.31 -17.38 10.04
N PRO A 190 6.27 -17.72 10.92
CA PRO A 190 7.32 -16.79 11.33
C PRO A 190 8.09 -16.19 10.13
N GLU A 191 8.32 -16.96 9.07
CA GLU A 191 9.02 -16.50 7.87
C GLU A 191 8.20 -15.45 7.11
N LEU A 192 6.89 -15.66 6.96
CA LEU A 192 6.01 -14.68 6.34
C LEU A 192 5.94 -13.39 7.17
N GLN A 193 5.91 -13.50 8.51
CA GLN A 193 5.92 -12.33 9.40
C GLN A 193 7.24 -11.58 9.32
N GLN A 194 8.38 -12.28 9.30
CA GLN A 194 9.71 -11.69 9.13
C GLN A 194 9.81 -10.92 7.81
N LYS A 195 9.37 -11.51 6.70
CA LYS A 195 9.34 -10.82 5.40
C LYS A 195 8.44 -9.60 5.44
N LEU A 196 7.21 -9.74 5.95
CA LEU A 196 6.20 -8.69 5.97
C LEU A 196 6.60 -7.48 6.83
N LEU A 197 7.23 -7.74 7.99
CA LEU A 197 7.48 -6.72 9.02
C LEU A 197 8.92 -6.20 9.04
N VAL A 198 9.87 -6.95 8.49
CA VAL A 198 11.30 -6.63 8.57
C VAL A 198 11.94 -6.61 7.19
N ASP A 199 12.07 -7.76 6.52
CA ASP A 199 12.97 -7.86 5.36
C ASP A 199 12.50 -6.98 4.18
N ASN A 200 11.20 -7.02 3.87
CA ASN A 200 10.61 -6.23 2.79
C ASN A 200 10.64 -4.72 3.07
N PRO A 201 10.17 -4.21 4.25
CA PRO A 201 10.27 -2.79 4.54
C PRO A 201 11.73 -2.31 4.62
N MET A 202 12.66 -3.10 5.16
CA MET A 202 14.08 -2.73 5.19
C MET A 202 14.65 -2.58 3.79
N ARG A 203 14.40 -3.54 2.88
CA ARG A 203 14.87 -3.44 1.48
C ARG A 203 14.34 -2.20 0.77
N LEU A 204 13.14 -1.72 1.12
CA LEU A 204 12.51 -0.60 0.44
C LEU A 204 12.87 0.77 1.05
N TYR A 205 13.01 0.86 2.37
CA TYR A 205 13.17 2.12 3.08
C TYR A 205 14.58 2.33 3.66
N TRP A 206 15.35 1.26 3.83
CA TRP A 206 16.74 1.25 4.29
C TRP A 206 17.61 0.33 3.41
N PRO A 207 17.65 0.52 2.08
CA PRO A 207 18.44 -0.34 1.18
C PRO A 207 19.95 -0.33 1.46
N GLU A 208 20.43 0.64 2.25
CA GLU A 208 21.80 0.77 2.70
C GLU A 208 22.18 -0.05 3.96
N GLU A 209 21.20 -0.65 4.65
CA GLU A 209 21.40 -1.51 5.83
C GLU A 209 21.36 -2.99 5.46
#